data_AF-A0A1F6W7U6-F1
#
_entry.id   AF-A0A1F6W7U6-F1
#
_cell.length_a   1.000
_cell.length_b   1.000
_cell.length_c   1.000
_cell.angle_alpha   90.00
_cell.angle_beta   90.00
_cell.angle_gamma   90.00
#
_symmetry.space_group_name_H-M   'P 1'
#
loop_
_entity.id
_entity.type
_entity.pdbx_description
1 polymer ?
#
loop_
_entity_poly.entity_id
_entity_poly.type
_entity_poly.pdbx_seq_one_letter_code
_entity_poly.pdbx_strand_id
1 'polypeptide(L)'
;MNLKRNLGGLLLAIFVFFLPLVSFSADIDGKPCNKSGIICNPISVDNVQDFIRVLLEGVLRIGMPIVALAVIYSGFLFVTAVGNTEKIKKARETLMYTLIGAAILLGSWAIAQLISETVRGLSV
;
A
#
# COMPACT_ATOMS: atom_id res chain seq x y z
N MET A 1 11.93 -0.45 30.31
CA MET A 1 11.04 0.68 30.64
C MET A 1 9.68 0.51 29.96
N ASN A 2 8.65 0.22 30.75
CA ASN A 2 7.24 0.60 30.60
C ASN A 2 6.55 0.55 29.21
N LEU A 3 6.40 -0.65 28.62
CA LEU A 3 5.60 -0.84 27.40
C LEU A 3 4.08 -0.62 27.64
N LYS A 4 3.57 -0.94 28.85
CA LYS A 4 2.13 -0.83 29.20
C LYS A 4 1.62 0.61 29.29
N ARG A 5 2.50 1.61 29.45
CA ARG A 5 2.10 3.01 29.68
C ARG A 5 1.90 3.81 28.38
N ASN A 6 2.48 3.37 27.26
CA ASN A 6 2.36 4.01 25.94
C ASN A 6 1.51 3.18 24.93
N LEU A 7 0.89 2.10 25.38
CA LEU A 7 0.04 1.23 24.55
C LEU A 7 -1.20 1.96 24.02
N GLY A 8 -1.76 2.88 24.83
CA GLY A 8 -2.89 3.73 24.42
C GLY A 8 -2.53 4.64 23.24
N GLY A 9 -1.33 5.23 23.23
CA GLY A 9 -0.86 6.07 22.13
C GLY A 9 -0.60 5.29 20.84
N LEU A 10 -0.11 4.07 20.95
CA LEU A 10 0.07 3.17 19.79
C LEU A 10 -1.29 2.78 19.18
N LEU A 11 -2.28 2.45 20.00
CA LEU A 11 -3.64 2.13 19.54
C LEU A 11 -4.35 3.34 18.92
N LEU A 12 -4.17 4.53 19.48
CA LEU A 12 -4.71 5.78 18.93
C LEU A 12 -4.08 6.13 17.57
N ALA A 13 -2.77 5.91 17.41
CA ALA A 13 -2.09 6.09 16.13
C ALA A 13 -2.57 5.10 15.07
N ILE A 14 -2.79 3.83 15.43
CA ILE A 14 -3.38 2.82 14.54
C ILE A 14 -4.82 3.20 14.14
N PHE A 15 -5.62 3.67 15.10
CA PHE A 15 -7.00 4.11 14.86
C PHE A 15 -7.06 5.33 13.94
N VAL A 16 -6.24 6.36 14.18
CA VAL A 16 -6.15 7.56 13.33
C VAL A 16 -5.64 7.23 11.92
N PHE A 17 -4.76 6.25 11.79
CA PHE A 17 -4.24 5.79 10.50
C PHE A 17 -5.24 4.92 9.71
N PHE A 18 -6.19 4.27 10.40
CA PHE A 18 -7.31 3.53 9.80
C PHE A 18 -8.56 4.37 9.51
N LEU A 19 -8.68 5.58 10.08
CA LEU A 19 -9.78 6.52 9.77
C LEU A 19 -9.90 6.89 8.27
N PRO A 20 -8.80 7.09 7.53
CA PRO A 20 -8.88 7.28 6.08
C PRO A 20 -9.43 6.02 5.39
N LEU A 21 -9.00 4.82 5.80
CA LEU A 21 -9.43 3.54 5.20
C LEU A 21 -10.95 3.32 5.28
N VAL A 22 -11.62 3.74 6.37
CA VAL A 22 -13.08 3.65 6.48
C VAL A 22 -13.83 4.74 5.70
N SER A 23 -13.19 5.87 5.42
CA SER A 23 -13.75 6.95 4.58
C SER A 23 -13.57 6.65 3.09
N PHE A 24 -12.61 5.79 2.77
CA PHE A 24 -12.36 5.22 1.45
C PHE A 24 -13.32 4.06 1.14
N SER A 25 -14.63 4.26 1.32
CA SER A 25 -15.59 3.51 0.51
C SER A 25 -15.24 3.80 -0.95
N ALA A 26 -15.03 2.77 -1.76
CA ALA A 26 -14.93 2.99 -3.19
C ALA A 26 -16.29 3.55 -3.64
N ASP A 27 -16.35 4.84 -3.92
CA ASP A 27 -17.27 5.34 -4.92
C ASP A 27 -16.90 4.57 -6.19
N ILE A 28 -17.63 3.48 -6.44
CA ILE A 28 -17.80 3.02 -7.80
C ILE A 28 -18.47 4.23 -8.44
N ASP A 29 -17.70 5.07 -9.17
CA ASP A 29 -18.28 6.02 -10.10
C ASP A 29 -19.04 5.16 -11.10
N GLY A 30 -20.28 4.87 -10.72
CA GLY A 30 -21.18 4.00 -11.43
C GLY A 30 -21.56 4.78 -12.65
N LYS A 31 -20.73 4.69 -13.71
CA LYS A 31 -21.24 4.87 -15.07
C LYS A 31 -22.50 4.02 -15.12
N PRO A 32 -23.68 4.60 -15.34
CA PRO A 32 -24.92 3.86 -15.22
C PRO A 32 -24.86 2.73 -16.24
N CYS A 33 -24.83 1.49 -15.75
CA CYS A 33 -25.07 0.33 -16.57
C CYS A 33 -26.54 0.31 -16.99
N ASN A 34 -26.91 1.24 -17.87
CA ASN A 34 -28.26 1.31 -18.36
C ASN A 34 -28.35 0.51 -19.67
N LYS A 35 -28.30 -0.83 -19.56
CA LYS A 35 -28.82 -1.73 -20.59
C LYS A 35 -29.40 -2.98 -19.94
N SER A 36 -30.72 -3.12 -20.05
CA SER A 36 -31.47 -4.30 -19.62
C SER A 36 -30.90 -5.56 -20.26
N GLY A 37 -30.42 -6.52 -19.45
CA GLY A 37 -29.96 -7.84 -19.89
C GLY A 37 -28.44 -8.05 -20.07
N ILE A 38 -27.59 -7.08 -19.70
CA ILE A 38 -26.12 -7.21 -19.82
C ILE A 38 -25.48 -7.19 -18.42
N ILE A 39 -24.55 -8.12 -18.16
CA ILE A 39 -23.75 -8.12 -16.94
C ILE A 39 -22.77 -6.93 -17.00
N CYS A 40 -22.89 -5.99 -16.06
CA CYS A 40 -21.91 -4.93 -15.87
C CYS A 40 -20.53 -5.50 -15.60
N ASN A 41 -19.48 -4.95 -16.20
CA ASN A 41 -18.13 -5.15 -15.70
C ASN A 41 -18.01 -4.44 -14.34
N PRO A 42 -17.91 -5.15 -13.20
CA PRO A 42 -17.79 -4.52 -11.89
C PRO A 42 -16.46 -3.76 -11.72
N ILE A 43 -15.50 -3.99 -12.62
CA ILE A 43 -14.21 -3.28 -12.66
C ILE A 43 -14.29 -2.01 -13.53
N SER A 44 -15.35 -1.85 -14.34
CA SER A 44 -15.64 -0.65 -15.16
C SER A 44 -14.50 -0.18 -16.07
N VAL A 45 -13.69 -1.12 -16.57
CA VAL A 45 -12.57 -0.86 -17.50
C VAL A 45 -12.83 -1.49 -18.86
N ASP A 46 -12.54 -0.74 -19.93
CA ASP A 46 -12.78 -1.14 -21.32
C ASP A 46 -11.47 -1.49 -22.06
N ASN A 47 -10.31 -1.09 -21.51
CA ASN A 47 -8.99 -1.29 -22.12
C ASN A 47 -8.00 -1.91 -21.13
N VAL A 48 -7.00 -2.64 -21.65
CA VAL A 48 -5.92 -3.25 -20.85
C VAL A 48 -5.14 -2.20 -20.06
N GLN A 49 -4.95 -1.00 -20.62
CA GLN A 49 -4.25 0.09 -19.94
C GLN A 49 -5.02 0.61 -18.72
N ASP A 50 -6.34 0.74 -18.83
CA ASP A 50 -7.18 1.19 -17.71
C ASP A 50 -7.27 0.11 -16.63
N PHE A 51 -7.29 -1.17 -17.03
CA PHE A 51 -7.19 -2.28 -16.09
C PHE A 51 -5.89 -2.25 -15.27
N ILE A 52 -4.73 -2.03 -15.93
CA ILE A 52 -3.45 -1.93 -15.24
C ILE A 52 -3.46 -0.75 -14.26
N ARG A 53 -4.02 0.41 -14.66
CA ARG A 53 -4.12 1.60 -13.81
C ARG A 53 -4.96 1.36 -12.55
N VAL A 54 -6.16 0.80 -12.70
CA VAL A 54 -7.06 0.48 -11.59
C VAL A 54 -6.44 -0.55 -10.65
N LEU A 55 -5.74 -1.56 -11.20
CA LEU A 55 -5.05 -2.56 -10.40
C LEU A 55 -3.88 -1.96 -9.61
N LEU A 56 -3.09 -1.08 -10.23
CA LEU A 56 -2.00 -0.36 -9.57
C LEU A 56 -2.51 0.54 -8.45
N GLU A 57 -3.59 1.28 -8.69
CA GLU A 57 -4.22 2.14 -7.69
C GLU A 57 -4.75 1.32 -6.52
N GLY A 58 -5.40 0.18 -6.79
CA GLY A 58 -5.83 -0.75 -5.75
C GLY A 58 -4.68 -1.29 -4.90
N VAL A 59 -3.57 -1.69 -5.54
CA VAL A 59 -2.37 -2.17 -4.84
C VAL A 59 -1.73 -1.06 -4.02
N LEU A 60 -1.60 0.16 -4.55
CA LEU A 60 -1.01 1.29 -3.83
C LEU A 60 -1.87 1.73 -2.64
N ARG A 61 -3.20 1.70 -2.78
CA ARG A 61 -4.16 2.05 -1.72
C ARG A 61 -4.01 1.17 -0.49
N ILE A 62 -3.69 -0.10 -0.67
CA ILE A 62 -3.46 -1.06 0.43
C ILE A 62 -1.97 -1.13 0.81
N GLY A 63 -1.08 -1.02 -0.17
CA GLY A 63 0.36 -1.17 0.00
C GLY A 63 1.02 -0.01 0.75
N MET A 64 0.63 1.24 0.46
CA MET A 64 1.14 2.42 1.15
C MET A 64 0.95 2.37 2.67
N PRO A 65 -0.25 2.07 3.21
CA PRO A 65 -0.42 1.96 4.65
C PRO A 65 0.35 0.79 5.28
N ILE A 66 0.47 -0.34 4.59
CA ILE A 66 1.27 -1.49 5.06
C ILE A 66 2.75 -1.13 5.17
N VAL A 67 3.31 -0.47 4.16
CA VAL A 67 4.71 -0.04 4.15
C VAL A 67 4.96 0.97 5.27
N ALA A 68 4.06 1.94 5.46
CA ALA A 68 4.17 2.91 6.56
C ALA A 68 4.19 2.23 7.94
N LEU A 69 3.32 1.24 8.17
CA LEU A 69 3.31 0.46 9.42
C LEU A 69 4.60 -0.33 9.61
N ALA A 70 5.12 -0.96 8.55
CA ALA A 70 6.38 -1.70 8.61
C ALA A 70 7.57 -0.78 8.96
N VAL A 71 7.61 0.43 8.37
CA VAL A 71 8.64 1.45 8.70
C VAL A 71 8.54 1.87 10.17
N ILE A 72 7.34 2.18 10.65
CA ILE A 72 7.12 2.55 12.07
C ILE A 72 7.57 1.42 13.00
N TYR A 73 7.16 0.18 12.72
CA TYR A 73 7.53 -1.00 13.50
C TYR A 73 9.06 -1.21 13.54
N SER A 74 9.72 -1.10 12.40
CA SER A 74 11.18 -1.24 12.31
C SER A 74 11.92 -0.14 13.11
N GLY A 75 11.40 1.09 13.11
CA GLY A 75 11.91 2.19 13.92
C GLY A 75 11.78 1.93 15.42
N PHE A 76 10.63 1.44 15.89
CA PHE A 76 10.44 1.05 17.29
C PHE A 76 11.38 -0.07 17.71
N LEU A 77 11.59 -1.07 16.83
CA LEU A 77 12.52 -2.16 17.09
C LEU A 77 13.96 -1.65 17.24
N PHE A 78 14.35 -0.64 16.46
CA PHE A 78 15.68 -0.02 16.56
C PHE A 78 15.88 0.75 17.86
N VAL A 79 14.88 1.54 18.29
CA VAL A 79 14.93 2.30 19.55
C VAL A 79 14.96 1.39 20.77
N THR A 80 14.25 0.26 20.74
CA THR A 80 14.18 -0.69 21.86
C THR A 80 15.37 -1.66 21.94
N ALA A 81 16.15 -1.78 20.86
CA ALA A 81 17.31 -2.67 20.79
C ALA A 81 18.59 -2.09 21.43
N VAL A 82 18.58 -0.83 21.87
CA VAL A 82 19.74 -0.15 22.46
C VAL A 82 20.31 -0.96 23.63
N GLY A 83 21.62 -1.24 23.57
CA GLY A 83 22.35 -1.96 24.61
C GLY A 83 22.46 -3.48 24.42
N ASN A 84 21.84 -4.06 23.39
CA ASN A 84 22.02 -5.48 23.05
C ASN A 84 22.34 -5.66 21.55
N THR A 85 23.55 -6.15 21.26
CA THR A 85 24.06 -6.32 19.89
C THR A 85 23.22 -7.28 19.03
N GLU A 86 22.63 -8.30 19.63
CA GLU A 86 21.76 -9.26 18.94
C GLU A 86 20.45 -8.60 18.49
N LYS A 87 19.85 -7.78 19.36
CA LYS A 87 18.62 -7.04 19.02
C LYS A 87 18.88 -5.96 17.97
N ILE A 88 20.04 -5.31 18.01
CA ILE A 88 20.44 -4.31 16.99
C ILE A 88 20.59 -4.99 15.62
N LYS A 89 21.18 -6.19 15.58
CA LYS A 89 21.31 -6.95 14.34
C LYS A 89 19.93 -7.29 13.77
N LYS A 90 19.01 -7.78 14.60
CA LYS A 90 17.63 -8.08 14.19
C LYS A 90 16.86 -6.84 13.73
N ALA A 91 17.04 -5.70 14.40
CA ALA A 91 16.45 -4.43 13.99
C ALA A 91 16.94 -3.97 12.62
N ARG A 92 18.24 -4.11 12.35
CA ARG A 92 18.84 -3.81 11.04
C ARG A 92 18.27 -4.71 9.94
N GLU A 93 18.21 -6.01 10.17
CA GLU A 93 17.63 -6.96 9.22
C GLU A 93 16.17 -6.61 8.90
N THR A 94 15.39 -6.29 9.94
CA THR A 94 13.99 -5.87 9.78
C THR A 94 13.84 -4.59 8.95
N LEU A 95 14.73 -3.61 9.16
CA LEU A 95 14.78 -2.38 8.36
C LEU A 95 15.12 -2.69 6.89
N MET A 96 16.07 -3.58 6.63
CA MET A 96 16.42 -3.99 5.26
C MET A 96 15.25 -4.64 4.54
N TYR A 97 14.54 -5.57 5.21
CA TYR A 97 13.34 -6.19 4.63
C TYR A 97 12.24 -5.17 4.35
N THR A 98 12.08 -4.18 5.24
CA THR A 98 11.10 -3.10 5.06
C THR A 98 11.45 -2.23 3.84
N LEU A 99 12.73 -1.88 3.68
CA LEU A 99 13.23 -1.13 2.52
C LEU A 99 13.06 -1.91 1.21
N ILE A 100 13.34 -3.21 1.21
CA ILE A 100 13.13 -4.08 0.05
C ILE A 100 11.64 -4.13 -0.31
N GLY A 101 10.75 -4.32 0.67
CA GLY A 101 9.31 -4.30 0.44
C GLY A 101 8.81 -2.97 -0.15
N ALA A 102 9.30 -1.84 0.39
CA ALA A 102 8.98 -0.52 -0.14
C ALA A 102 9.51 -0.32 -1.58
N ALA A 103 10.74 -0.78 -1.85
CA ALA A 103 11.35 -0.70 -3.17
C ALA A 103 10.58 -1.55 -4.20
N ILE A 104 10.12 -2.74 -3.83
CA ILE A 104 9.28 -3.59 -4.69
C ILE A 104 7.94 -2.92 -4.98
N LEU A 105 7.30 -2.31 -3.97
CA LEU A 105 6.03 -1.62 -4.14
C LEU A 105 6.15 -0.47 -5.16
N LEU A 106 7.14 0.40 -4.97
CA LEU A 106 7.39 1.55 -5.85
C LEU A 106 7.91 1.11 -7.22
N GLY A 107 8.78 0.08 -7.25
CA GLY A 107 9.34 -0.47 -8.48
C GLY A 107 8.28 -1.16 -9.35
N SER A 108 7.35 -1.89 -8.76
CA SER A 108 6.22 -2.50 -9.47
C SER A 108 5.37 -1.44 -10.18
N TRP A 109 5.07 -0.33 -9.50
CA TRP A 109 4.33 0.78 -10.11
C TRP A 109 5.10 1.41 -11.27
N ALA A 110 6.39 1.69 -11.07
CA ALA A 110 7.23 2.27 -12.12
C ALA A 110 7.33 1.38 -13.38
N ILE A 111 7.53 0.07 -13.20
CA ILE A 111 7.57 -0.90 -14.31
C ILE A 111 6.23 -0.97 -15.03
N ALA A 112 5.11 -1.01 -14.30
CA ALA A 112 3.78 -1.05 -14.90
C ALA A 112 3.46 0.20 -15.73
N GLN A 113 3.91 1.38 -15.29
CA GLN A 113 3.79 2.60 -16.09
C GLN A 113 4.65 2.55 -17.35
N LEU A 114 5.89 2.08 -17.26
CA LEU A 114 6.77 1.95 -18.43
C LEU A 114 6.16 1.05 -19.51
N ILE A 115 5.55 -0.08 -19.11
CA ILE A 115 4.86 -0.98 -20.04
C ILE A 115 3.64 -0.26 -20.66
N SER A 116 2.84 0.41 -19.86
CA SER A 116 1.65 1.13 -20.32
C SER A 116 1.98 2.21 -21.36
N GLU A 117 3.06 2.97 -21.11
CA GLU A 117 3.53 4.02 -22.03
C GLU A 117 4.09 3.43 -23.33
N THR A 118 4.78 2.29 -23.26
CA THR A 118 5.29 1.60 -24.45
C THR A 118 4.14 1.10 -25.33
N VAL A 119 3.10 0.50 -24.73
CA VAL A 119 1.92 0.03 -25.46
C VAL A 119 1.17 1.20 -26.11
N ARG A 120 1.04 2.32 -25.40
CA ARG A 120 0.42 3.55 -25.93
C ARG A 120 1.20 4.16 -27.09
N GLY A 121 2.53 4.09 -27.04
CA GLY A 121 3.40 4.58 -28.13
C GLY A 121 3.32 3.71 -29.39
N LEU A 122 2.93 2.45 -29.27
CA LEU A 122 2.77 1.51 -30.39
C LEU A 122 1.36 1.50 -30.97
N SER A 123 0.36 2.03 -30.26
CA SER A 123 -1.03 2.12 -30.72
C SER A 123 -1.31 3.35 -31.61
N VAL A 124 -0.30 3.81 -32.36
CA VAL A 124 -0.45 4.83 -33.40
C VAL A 124 -1.08 4.25 -34.66
#